data_AF-A0AAN8VNR5-F1
#
_entry.id   AF-A0AAN8VNR5-F1
#
_cell.length_a   1.000
_cell.length_b   1.000
_cell.length_c   1.000
_cell.angle_alpha   90.00
_cell.angle_beta   90.00
_cell.angle_gamma   90.00
#
_symmetry.space_group_name_H-M   'P 1'
#
loop_
_entity.id
_entity.type
_entity.pdbx_description
1 polymer ?
#
loop_
_entity_poly.entity_id
_entity_poly.type
_entity_poly.pdbx_seq_one_letter_code
_entity_poly.pdbx_strand_id
1 'polypeptide(L)'
;VSIIPFRGDITKVLLPPSRSIVMARKHLERFPCGGGSPLAHGLTIAVRVGLNTPKSGNFGHVMIVAITDGKANISLKHSIDLEVSASNAPKPSAQKLKDEILEVTGKIYKAGMSLLIIKIEINLFGLVLQRRLQELPKEKIITCQMLSDAIISATTREALSSLKNYEANLGT
;
A
#
# COMPACT_ATOMS: atom_id res chain seq x y z
N VAL A 1 12.43 -1.72 -6.52
CA VAL A 1 11.62 -0.87 -5.62
C VAL A 1 10.90 0.19 -6.43
N SER A 2 9.67 0.53 -6.05
CA SER A 2 8.90 1.65 -6.58
C SER A 2 8.50 2.54 -5.40
N ILE A 3 8.40 3.85 -5.61
CA ILE A 3 8.07 4.81 -4.56
C ILE A 3 6.83 5.60 -4.98
N ILE A 4 5.80 5.54 -4.13
CA ILE A 4 4.48 6.15 -4.38
C ILE A 4 4.09 6.95 -3.13
N PRO A 5 4.27 8.28 -3.13
CA PRO A 5 3.87 9.14 -2.00
C PRO A 5 2.37 9.42 -1.97
N PHE A 6 1.85 9.67 -0.77
CA PHE A 6 0.51 10.22 -0.55
C PHE A 6 0.64 11.71 -0.22
N ARG A 7 0.04 12.59 -1.03
CA ARG A 7 0.00 14.02 -0.75
C ARG A 7 -1.14 14.72 -1.49
N GLY A 8 -1.88 15.57 -0.78
CA GLY A 8 -2.96 16.35 -1.38
C GLY A 8 -4.13 15.45 -1.79
N ASP A 9 -4.72 15.70 -2.94
CA ASP A 9 -5.94 15.01 -3.36
C ASP A 9 -5.67 13.79 -4.26
N ILE A 10 -4.46 13.66 -4.77
CA ILE A 10 -4.08 12.64 -5.75
C ILE A 10 -2.76 11.96 -5.38
N THR A 11 -2.61 10.71 -5.82
CA THR A 11 -1.34 9.99 -5.70
C THR A 11 -0.67 9.92 -7.07
N LYS A 12 0.66 10.01 -7.11
CA LYS A 12 1.47 9.84 -8.33
C LYS A 12 2.68 8.96 -8.03
N VAL A 13 3.20 8.29 -9.05
CA VAL A 13 4.43 7.51 -8.93
C VAL A 13 5.61 8.47 -8.90
N LEU A 14 6.39 8.45 -7.82
CA LEU A 14 7.60 9.27 -7.67
C LEU A 14 8.83 8.57 -8.25
N LEU A 15 8.93 7.25 -8.06
CA LEU A 15 9.98 6.41 -8.65
C LEU A 15 9.32 5.17 -9.26
N PRO A 16 9.39 4.96 -10.60
CA PRO A 16 8.95 3.71 -11.21
C PRO A 16 9.79 2.51 -10.73
N PRO A 17 9.35 1.26 -10.97
CA PRO A 17 10.10 0.07 -10.58
C PRO A 17 11.58 0.13 -11.02
N SER A 18 12.48 0.29 -10.05
CA SER A 18 13.91 0.47 -10.28
C SER A 18 14.74 -0.44 -9.38
N ARG A 19 15.91 -0.86 -9.87
CA ARG A 19 16.94 -1.59 -9.09
C ARG A 19 17.94 -0.64 -8.42
N SER A 20 17.90 0.67 -8.72
CA SER A 20 18.84 1.64 -8.18
C SER A 20 18.47 2.06 -6.75
N ILE A 21 19.20 1.51 -5.78
CA ILE A 21 19.07 1.88 -4.36
C ILE A 21 19.43 3.36 -4.15
N VAL A 22 20.43 3.86 -4.88
CA VAL A 22 20.86 5.26 -4.80
C VAL A 22 19.74 6.21 -5.23
N MET A 23 19.05 5.89 -6.32
CA MET A 23 17.91 6.68 -6.80
C MET A 23 16.74 6.62 -5.81
N ALA A 24 16.44 5.43 -5.28
CA ALA A 24 15.42 5.27 -4.24
C ALA A 24 15.72 6.12 -3.01
N ARG A 25 16.96 6.10 -2.50
CA ARG A 25 17.39 6.90 -1.36
C ARG A 25 17.22 8.40 -1.61
N LYS A 26 17.68 8.90 -2.76
CA LYS A 26 17.53 10.31 -3.16
C LYS A 26 16.06 10.78 -3.20
N HIS A 27 15.15 9.93 -3.65
CA HIS A 27 13.72 10.25 -3.65
C HIS A 27 13.10 10.20 -2.25
N LEU A 28 13.56 9.29 -1.37
CA LEU A 28 13.12 9.23 0.03
C LEU A 28 13.61 10.44 0.84
N GLU A 29 14.82 10.95 0.59
CA GLU A 29 15.34 12.18 1.21
C GLU A 29 14.48 13.42 0.89
N ARG A 30 13.75 13.40 -0.24
CA ARG A 30 12.87 14.49 -0.70
C ARG A 30 11.41 14.06 -0.74
N PHE A 31 11.04 13.06 0.07
CA PHE A 31 9.71 12.47 0.02
C PHE A 31 8.66 13.52 0.39
N PRO A 32 7.68 13.79 -0.49
CA PRO A 32 6.69 14.81 -0.21
C PRO A 32 5.71 14.31 0.87
N CYS A 33 5.70 14.98 2.02
CA CYS A 33 4.81 14.68 3.15
C CYS A 33 3.78 15.81 3.37
N GLY A 34 2.61 15.48 3.92
CA GLY A 34 1.58 16.44 4.35
C GLY A 34 0.44 16.69 3.36
N GLY A 35 -0.66 17.27 3.86
CA GLY A 35 -1.91 17.48 3.10
C GLY A 35 -2.89 16.30 3.22
N GLY A 36 -3.67 16.07 2.17
CA GLY A 36 -4.55 14.89 2.07
C GLY A 36 -3.78 13.58 1.92
N SER A 37 -4.44 12.49 2.31
CA SER A 37 -4.01 11.10 2.31
C SER A 37 -5.01 10.27 1.47
N PRO A 38 -4.87 10.30 0.13
CA PRO A 38 -5.66 9.50 -0.80
C PRO A 38 -5.16 8.05 -0.83
N LEU A 39 -5.30 7.35 0.30
CA LEU A 39 -4.77 6.00 0.52
C LEU A 39 -5.30 4.98 -0.50
N ALA A 40 -6.62 4.98 -0.75
CA ALA A 40 -7.24 4.08 -1.73
C ALA A 40 -6.73 4.32 -3.16
N HIS A 41 -6.49 5.59 -3.53
CA HIS A 41 -5.89 5.95 -4.81
C HIS A 41 -4.47 5.42 -4.92
N GLY A 42 -3.68 5.61 -3.86
CA GLY A 42 -2.31 5.17 -3.82
C GLY A 42 -2.16 3.65 -3.92
N LEU A 43 -2.99 2.89 -3.22
CA LEU A 43 -3.06 1.44 -3.35
C LEU A 43 -3.47 1.02 -4.77
N THR A 44 -4.43 1.72 -5.38
CA THR A 44 -4.84 1.47 -6.78
C THR A 44 -3.69 1.70 -7.76
N ILE A 45 -2.92 2.78 -7.59
CA ILE A 45 -1.72 3.05 -8.39
C ILE A 45 -0.66 1.98 -8.16
N ALA A 46 -0.45 1.54 -6.92
CA ALA A 46 0.49 0.46 -6.61
C ALA A 46 0.14 -0.85 -7.33
N VAL A 47 -1.15 -1.23 -7.36
CA VAL A 47 -1.63 -2.37 -8.15
C VAL A 47 -1.33 -2.18 -9.64
N ARG A 48 -1.64 -1.01 -10.20
CA ARG A 48 -1.37 -0.72 -11.63
C ARG A 48 0.11 -0.82 -11.95
N VAL A 49 0.99 -0.26 -11.11
CA VAL A 49 2.44 -0.34 -11.27
C VAL A 49 2.92 -1.79 -11.19
N GLY A 50 2.41 -2.57 -10.24
CA GLY A 50 2.74 -3.98 -10.09
C GLY A 50 2.32 -4.82 -11.31
N LEU A 51 1.10 -4.61 -11.82
CA LEU A 51 0.57 -5.34 -12.98
C LEU A 51 1.34 -5.03 -14.27
N ASN A 52 1.77 -3.78 -14.42
CA ASN A 52 2.55 -3.32 -15.58
C ASN A 52 4.06 -3.61 -15.44
N THR A 53 4.51 -4.23 -14.35
CA THR A 53 5.91 -4.63 -14.21
C THR A 53 6.16 -5.89 -15.05
N PRO A 54 7.16 -5.88 -15.94
CA PRO A 54 7.39 -7.00 -16.85
C PRO A 54 7.74 -8.29 -16.08
N LYS A 55 6.97 -9.36 -16.33
CA LYS A 55 7.18 -10.69 -15.75
C LYS A 55 8.49 -11.36 -16.21
N SER A 56 9.06 -10.93 -17.33
CA SER A 56 10.25 -11.53 -17.94
C SER A 56 11.57 -11.23 -17.20
N GLY A 57 11.57 -10.36 -16.19
CA GLY A 57 12.80 -9.87 -15.56
C GLY A 57 12.94 -10.17 -14.07
N ASN A 58 13.04 -11.41 -13.60
CA ASN A 58 13.24 -11.78 -12.17
C ASN A 58 12.26 -11.15 -11.15
N PHE A 59 11.23 -10.42 -11.58
CA PHE A 59 10.19 -9.86 -10.73
C PHE A 59 9.12 -10.93 -10.50
N GLY A 60 9.49 -12.02 -9.82
CA GLY A 60 8.58 -13.15 -9.59
C GLY A 60 7.38 -12.77 -8.73
N HIS A 61 7.57 -11.88 -7.75
CA HIS A 61 6.54 -11.50 -6.77
C HIS A 61 6.56 -10.00 -6.49
N VAL A 62 5.37 -9.39 -6.46
CA VAL A 62 5.19 -7.98 -6.13
C VAL A 62 4.58 -7.89 -4.73
N MET A 63 5.33 -7.24 -3.83
CA MET A 63 4.86 -6.90 -2.49
C MET A 63 4.69 -5.38 -2.39
N ILE A 64 3.49 -4.96 -2.00
CA ILE A 64 3.14 -3.58 -1.70
C ILE A 64 3.40 -3.35 -0.21
N VAL A 65 4.26 -2.39 0.13
CA VAL A 65 4.49 -1.96 1.51
C VAL A 65 3.87 -0.59 1.70
N ALA A 66 2.77 -0.54 2.45
CA ALA A 66 2.06 0.69 2.79
C ALA A 66 2.52 1.18 4.17
N ILE A 67 3.26 2.29 4.20
CA ILE A 67 3.63 2.98 5.45
C ILE A 67 2.62 4.11 5.65
N THR A 68 1.77 4.00 6.66
CA THR A 68 0.69 4.96 6.90
C THR A 68 0.30 5.01 8.37
N ASP A 69 -0.15 6.17 8.86
CA ASP A 69 -0.80 6.32 10.16
C ASP A 69 -2.27 5.87 10.15
N GLY A 70 -2.76 5.37 9.01
CA GLY A 70 -4.12 4.86 8.80
C GLY A 70 -5.21 5.93 8.69
N LYS A 71 -4.84 7.21 8.58
CA LYS A 71 -5.80 8.32 8.43
C LYS A 71 -6.03 8.60 6.94
N ALA A 72 -6.86 7.79 6.30
CA ALA A 72 -7.38 8.14 4.97
C ALA A 72 -8.40 9.29 5.12
N ASN A 73 -8.28 10.32 4.29
CA ASN A 73 -9.17 11.49 4.34
C ASN A 73 -9.66 11.95 2.96
N ILE A 74 -9.13 11.39 1.87
CA ILE A 74 -9.59 11.64 0.50
C ILE A 74 -10.16 10.35 -0.08
N SER A 75 -11.36 10.43 -0.66
CA SER A 75 -12.02 9.29 -1.31
C SER A 75 -11.41 9.00 -2.68
N LEU A 76 -11.52 7.74 -3.11
CA LEU A 76 -11.05 7.32 -4.41
C LEU A 76 -11.73 8.11 -5.54
N LYS A 77 -13.04 8.36 -5.41
CA LYS A 77 -13.79 9.15 -6.39
C LYS A 77 -13.23 10.57 -6.53
N HIS A 78 -12.99 11.25 -5.42
CA HIS A 78 -12.43 12.62 -5.41
C HIS A 78 -11.02 12.65 -6.03
N SER A 79 -10.25 11.59 -5.83
CA SER A 79 -8.87 11.52 -6.32
C SER A 79 -8.72 11.19 -7.81
N ILE A 80 -9.76 10.63 -8.43
CA ILE A 80 -9.79 10.25 -9.85
C ILE A 80 -10.51 11.33 -10.66
N ASP A 81 -11.58 11.89 -10.10
CA ASP A 81 -12.45 12.87 -10.76
C ASP A 81 -12.06 14.29 -10.33
N LEU A 82 -11.15 14.90 -11.10
CA LEU A 82 -10.63 16.24 -10.83
C LEU A 82 -11.70 17.35 -10.93
N GLU A 83 -12.83 17.08 -11.58
CA GLU A 83 -13.94 18.05 -11.66
C GLU A 83 -14.75 18.11 -10.35
N VAL A 84 -14.76 17.03 -9.58
CA VAL A 84 -15.40 16.99 -8.25
C VAL A 84 -14.60 17.78 -7.22
N SER A 85 -13.28 17.94 -7.41
CA SER A 85 -12.40 18.70 -6.53
C SER A 85 -12.68 20.20 -6.46
N ALA A 86 -13.39 20.76 -7.45
CA ALA A 86 -13.82 22.17 -7.46
C ALA A 86 -15.18 22.40 -6.79
N SER A 87 -15.94 21.33 -6.54
CA SER A 87 -17.27 21.41 -5.93
C SER A 87 -17.19 21.07 -4.44
N ASN A 88 -18.01 21.74 -3.62
CA ASN A 88 -18.18 21.52 -2.17
C ASN A 88 -18.70 20.10 -1.84
N ALA A 89 -17.95 19.05 -2.19
CA ALA A 89 -18.29 17.68 -1.87
C ALA A 89 -18.20 17.50 -0.35
N PRO A 90 -19.22 16.91 0.29
CA PRO A 90 -19.20 16.66 1.72
C PRO A 90 -18.01 15.76 2.06
N LYS A 91 -17.31 16.11 3.15
CA LYS A 91 -16.19 15.29 3.68
C LYS A 91 -16.64 13.82 3.70
N PRO A 92 -15.91 12.92 3.03
CA PRO A 92 -16.32 11.53 2.94
C PRO A 92 -16.41 10.95 4.36
N SER A 93 -17.49 10.23 4.63
CA SER A 93 -17.64 9.58 5.93
C SER A 93 -16.53 8.55 6.10
N ALA A 94 -16.05 8.38 7.34
CA ALA A 94 -15.02 7.41 7.65
C ALA A 94 -15.41 5.98 7.24
N GLN A 95 -16.71 5.66 7.13
CA GLN A 95 -17.18 4.36 6.69
C GLN A 95 -16.99 4.15 5.18
N LYS A 96 -17.33 5.15 4.34
CA LYS A 96 -17.14 5.06 2.89
C LYS A 96 -15.67 4.86 2.51
N LEU A 97 -14.77 5.58 3.18
CA LEU A 97 -13.32 5.43 2.97
C LEU A 97 -12.83 4.02 3.31
N LYS A 98 -13.41 3.37 4.33
CA LYS A 98 -13.07 1.98 4.67
C LYS A 98 -13.52 1.01 3.60
N ASP A 99 -14.75 1.17 3.12
CA ASP A 99 -15.32 0.29 2.09
C ASP A 99 -14.50 0.38 0.79
N GLU A 100 -14.05 1.58 0.42
CA GLU A 100 -13.14 1.80 -0.72
C GLU A 100 -11.79 1.09 -0.53
N ILE A 101 -11.17 1.21 0.66
CA ILE A 101 -9.89 0.54 0.94
C ILE A 101 -10.05 -0.99 0.87
N LEU A 102 -11.16 -1.52 1.39
CA LEU A 102 -11.48 -2.94 1.32
C LEU A 102 -11.63 -3.43 -0.12
N GLU A 103 -12.34 -2.67 -0.97
CA GLU A 103 -12.50 -3.00 -2.38
C GLU A 103 -11.16 -3.02 -3.11
N VAL A 104 -10.30 -2.02 -2.86
CA VAL A 104 -8.95 -1.96 -3.46
C VAL A 104 -8.08 -3.10 -2.96
N THR A 105 -8.19 -3.47 -1.69
CA THR A 105 -7.45 -4.61 -1.13
C THR A 105 -7.87 -5.92 -1.80
N GLY A 106 -9.17 -6.12 -2.04
CA GLY A 106 -9.65 -7.25 -2.83
C GLY A 106 -9.08 -7.29 -4.25
N LYS A 107 -8.79 -6.14 -4.87
CA LYS A 107 -8.12 -6.07 -6.18
C LYS A 107 -6.64 -6.46 -6.10
N ILE A 108 -5.94 -6.10 -5.02
CA ILE A 108 -4.55 -6.53 -4.76
C ILE A 108 -4.47 -8.06 -4.72
N TYR A 109 -5.40 -8.70 -4.00
CA TYR A 109 -5.47 -10.16 -3.91
C TYR A 109 -5.73 -10.82 -5.26
N LYS A 110 -6.74 -10.34 -6.01
CA LYS A 110 -7.03 -10.84 -7.37
C LYS A 110 -5.85 -10.67 -8.33
N ALA A 111 -5.02 -9.67 -8.11
CA ALA A 111 -3.80 -9.44 -8.88
C ALA A 111 -2.63 -10.35 -8.46
N GLY A 112 -2.79 -11.18 -7.43
CA GLY A 112 -1.75 -12.09 -6.93
C GLY A 112 -0.61 -11.39 -6.19
N MET A 113 -0.84 -10.18 -5.68
CA MET A 113 0.17 -9.38 -4.98
C MET A 113 -0.01 -9.49 -3.46
N SER A 114 1.07 -9.27 -2.71
CA SER A 114 1.03 -9.25 -1.25
C SER A 114 0.97 -7.81 -0.74
N LEU A 115 0.20 -7.58 0.33
CA LEU A 115 0.12 -6.29 1.01
C LEU A 115 0.68 -6.39 2.43
N LEU A 116 1.66 -5.54 2.72
CA LEU A 116 2.19 -5.31 4.06
C LEU A 116 1.84 -3.88 4.48
N ILE A 117 1.11 -3.73 5.58
CA ILE A 117 0.79 -2.41 6.14
C ILE A 117 1.64 -2.20 7.39
N ILE A 118 2.43 -1.12 7.40
CA ILE A 118 3.25 -0.68 8.53
C ILE A 118 2.62 0.60 9.08
N LYS A 119 2.24 0.57 10.36
CA LYS A 119 1.53 1.65 11.04
C LYS A 119 2.23 2.03 12.35
N ILE A 120 2.07 3.28 12.80
CA ILE A 120 2.66 3.82 14.04
C ILE A 120 1.67 3.80 15.21
N GLU A 121 0.37 4.00 14.94
CA GLU A 121 -0.67 4.04 15.98
C GLU A 121 -1.70 2.91 15.82
N ILE A 122 -2.04 2.24 16.92
CA ILE A 122 -3.17 1.31 16.96
C ILE A 122 -4.45 2.15 16.96
N ASN A 123 -5.15 2.16 15.82
CA ASN A 123 -6.54 2.57 15.74
C ASN A 123 -7.32 1.42 15.10
N LEU A 124 -8.60 1.30 15.45
CA LEU A 124 -9.56 0.25 15.07
C LEU A 124 -9.53 -0.20 13.59
N PHE A 125 -8.95 0.62 12.70
CA PHE A 125 -8.59 0.33 11.30
C PHE A 125 -7.85 -1.02 11.10
N GLY A 126 -7.06 -1.46 12.08
CA GLY A 126 -6.28 -2.70 11.96
C GLY A 126 -7.09 -3.99 12.11
N LEU A 127 -8.10 -4.03 13.00
CA LEU A 127 -8.70 -5.29 13.49
C LEU A 127 -9.77 -5.90 12.59
N VAL A 128 -10.61 -5.08 11.95
CA VAL A 128 -11.67 -5.57 11.03
C VAL A 128 -11.10 -5.91 9.66
N LEU A 129 -10.08 -5.15 9.22
CA LEU A 129 -9.27 -5.47 8.04
C LEU A 129 -8.42 -6.72 8.32
N GLN A 130 -7.74 -6.82 9.48
CA GLN A 130 -6.99 -8.03 9.87
C GLN A 130 -7.84 -9.28 9.85
N ARG A 131 -9.05 -9.28 10.42
CA ARG A 131 -9.87 -10.50 10.46
C ARG A 131 -10.38 -10.93 9.08
N ARG A 132 -10.79 -10.00 8.22
CA ARG A 132 -11.26 -10.32 6.86
C ARG A 132 -10.14 -10.66 5.89
N LEU A 133 -8.92 -10.18 6.15
CA LEU A 133 -7.71 -10.47 5.38
C LEU A 133 -6.99 -11.74 5.89
N GLN A 134 -7.15 -12.10 7.17
CA GLN A 134 -6.68 -13.38 7.73
C GLN A 134 -7.38 -14.62 7.14
N GLU A 135 -8.56 -14.44 6.54
CA GLU A 135 -9.25 -15.50 5.79
C GLU A 135 -8.63 -15.73 4.39
N LEU A 136 -7.74 -14.84 3.93
CA LEU A 136 -7.06 -14.94 2.65
C LEU A 136 -5.61 -15.41 2.84
N PRO A 137 -5.18 -16.50 2.19
CA PRO A 137 -3.94 -17.20 2.56
C PRO A 137 -2.63 -16.48 2.12
N LYS A 138 -2.69 -15.27 1.54
CA LYS A 138 -1.53 -14.52 1.01
C LYS A 138 -1.27 -13.18 1.67
N GLU A 139 -1.98 -12.84 2.75
CA GLU A 139 -1.93 -11.50 3.34
C GLU A 139 -1.24 -11.53 4.72
N LYS A 140 -0.15 -10.76 4.85
CA LYS A 140 0.58 -10.61 6.12
C LYS A 140 0.53 -9.15 6.55
N ILE A 141 -0.41 -8.83 7.42
CA ILE A 141 -0.52 -7.50 8.03
C ILE A 141 0.27 -7.52 9.34
N ILE A 142 1.38 -6.80 9.37
CA ILE A 142 2.21 -6.68 10.57
C ILE A 142 2.08 -5.27 11.12
N THR A 143 1.26 -5.14 12.15
CA THR A 143 1.13 -3.89 12.89
C THR A 143 2.34 -3.75 13.81
N CYS A 144 3.08 -2.65 13.67
CA CYS A 144 4.18 -2.34 14.57
C CYS A 144 3.78 -1.20 15.52
N GLN A 145 4.26 -1.21 16.75
CA GLN A 145 3.97 -0.15 17.73
C GLN A 145 5.06 0.93 17.78
N MET A 146 6.24 0.64 17.22
CA MET A 146 7.40 1.53 17.21
C MET A 146 8.12 1.40 15.87
N LEU A 147 8.23 2.50 15.12
CA LEU A 147 9.03 2.52 13.88
C LEU A 147 10.51 2.70 14.22
N SER A 148 11.24 1.60 14.33
CA SER A 148 12.70 1.61 14.17
C SER A 148 13.04 1.00 12.82
N ASP A 149 14.04 1.55 12.13
CA ASP A 149 14.57 1.00 10.88
C ASP A 149 14.90 -0.49 11.00
N ALA A 150 15.42 -0.89 12.16
CA ALA A 150 15.73 -2.29 12.46
C ALA A 150 14.47 -3.16 12.46
N ILE A 151 13.37 -2.66 13.04
CA ILE A 151 12.10 -3.39 13.11
C ILE A 151 11.45 -3.45 11.73
N ILE A 152 11.36 -2.33 11.01
CA ILE A 152 10.83 -2.30 9.64
C ILE A 152 11.58 -3.28 8.75
N SER A 153 12.91 -3.29 8.82
CA SER A 153 13.77 -4.18 8.04
C SER A 153 13.61 -5.65 8.43
N ALA A 154 13.52 -5.95 9.72
CA ALA A 154 13.31 -7.31 10.22
C ALA A 154 11.93 -7.84 9.81
N THR A 155 10.88 -7.06 10.05
CA THR A 155 9.49 -7.35 9.71
C THR A 155 9.30 -7.55 8.21
N THR A 156 9.89 -6.68 7.38
CA THR A 156 9.82 -6.82 5.91
C THR A 156 10.54 -8.09 5.44
N ARG A 157 11.70 -8.40 6.02
CA ARG A 157 12.44 -9.64 5.72
C ARG A 157 11.65 -10.88 6.11
N GLU A 158 11.05 -10.88 7.30
CA GLU A 158 10.22 -11.98 7.77
C GLU A 158 8.99 -12.18 6.87
N ALA A 159 8.32 -11.11 6.46
CA ALA A 159 7.20 -11.17 5.52
C ALA A 159 7.62 -11.75 4.16
N LEU A 160 8.74 -11.29 3.61
CA LEU A 160 9.30 -11.82 2.36
C LEU A 160 9.65 -13.30 2.47
N SER A 161 10.25 -13.73 3.58
CA SER A 161 10.58 -15.13 3.83
C SER A 161 9.33 -16.00 3.98
N SER A 162 8.31 -15.53 4.70
CA SER A 162 7.02 -16.24 4.82
C SER A 162 6.36 -16.44 3.45
N LEU A 163 6.41 -15.44 2.57
CA LEU A 163 5.87 -15.54 1.22
C LEU A 163 6.64 -16.56 0.37
N LYS A 164 7.98 -16.51 0.39
CA LYS A 164 8.82 -17.50 -0.30
C LYS A 164 8.54 -18.93 0.17
N ASN A 165 8.37 -19.12 1.48
CA ASN A 165 8.09 -20.43 2.06
C ASN A 165 6.69 -20.93 1.72
N TYR A 166 5.68 -20.05 1.71
CA TYR A 166 4.32 -20.38 1.29
C TYR A 166 4.31 -20.88 -0.16
N GLU A 167 5.08 -20.25 -1.04
CA GLU A 167 5.20 -20.65 -2.45
C GLU A 167 6.02 -21.92 -2.64
N ALA A 168 7.08 -22.12 -1.87
CA ALA A 168 7.83 -23.38 -1.86
C ALA A 168 6.98 -24.57 -1.40
N ASN A 169 6.04 -24.34 -0.47
CA ASN A 169 5.09 -25.35 0.00
C ASN A 169 3.88 -25.56 -0.94
N LEU A 170 3.70 -24.69 -1.95
CA LEU A 170 2.64 -24.75 -2.95
C LEU A 170 3.08 -25.33 -4.29
N GLY A 171 4.36 -25.69 -4.47
CA GLY A 171 4.77 -26.43 -5.68
C GLY A 171 4.28 -27.88 -5.60
N THR A 172 3.58 -28.52 -6.55
CA THR A 172 3.28 -28.29 -8.00
C THR A 172 4.27 -27.48 -8.81
#